data_AF-A0A1F7W129-F1
#
_entry.id   AF-A0A1F7W129-F1
#
_cell.length_a   1.000
_cell.length_b   1.000
_cell.length_c   1.000
_cell.angle_alpha   90.00
_cell.angle_beta   90.00
_cell.angle_gamma   90.00
#
_symmetry.space_group_name_H-M   'P 1'
#
loop_
_entity.id
_entity.type
_entity.pdbx_description
1 polymer ?
#
loop_
_entity_poly.entity_id
_entity_poly.type
_entity_poly.pdbx_seq_one_letter_code
_entity_poly.pdbx_strand_id
1 'polypeptide(L)'
;MNEQDKARMVMRKTLASFENVIFSESVIDGLIARMKTYDAKNPLSLAHVIARNWAMSQKRRVDAAEKDARHKMIKDMEDEQAARLESHVQAEWLRVRQIVLPKIIPSRASAFLYFEHICFKNVSDKQIAHQFPGTTSAQRYQWLARVRKTVLPHCTDDALKSRIQSRMRTKEDSSEASLPNTCSAIYPRRDRVIVLSQMDSKRRQP
;
A
#
# COMPACT_ATOMS: atom_id res chain seq x y z
N MET A 1 -20.09 -53.16 -10.63
CA MET A 1 -19.55 -51.78 -10.56
C MET A 1 -18.20 -51.75 -11.26
N ASN A 2 -18.11 -51.01 -12.36
CA ASN A 2 -16.89 -50.93 -13.19
C ASN A 2 -15.76 -50.22 -12.42
N GLU A 3 -14.49 -50.49 -12.74
CA GLU A 3 -13.34 -49.81 -12.12
C GLU A 3 -13.39 -48.29 -12.30
N GLN A 4 -13.97 -47.81 -13.41
CA GLN A 4 -14.20 -46.39 -13.63
C GLN A 4 -15.21 -45.81 -12.62
N ASP A 5 -16.29 -46.53 -12.31
CA ASP A 5 -17.28 -46.10 -11.32
C ASP A 5 -16.66 -46.06 -9.91
N LYS A 6 -15.79 -47.04 -9.60
CA LYS A 6 -15.02 -47.07 -8.35
C LYS A 6 -14.08 -45.86 -8.26
N ALA A 7 -13.35 -45.54 -9.32
CA ALA A 7 -12.46 -44.38 -9.37
C ALA A 7 -13.24 -43.06 -9.22
N ARG A 8 -14.39 -42.90 -9.91
CA ARG A 8 -15.27 -41.73 -9.77
C ARG A 8 -15.74 -41.56 -8.33
N MET A 9 -16.14 -42.64 -7.67
CA MET A 9 -16.55 -42.59 -6.26
C MET A 9 -15.40 -42.17 -5.34
N VAL A 10 -14.19 -42.72 -5.56
CA VAL A 10 -12.99 -42.34 -4.80
C VAL A 10 -12.65 -40.86 -5.00
N MET A 11 -12.72 -40.35 -6.24
CA MET A 11 -12.50 -38.93 -6.52
C MET A 11 -13.53 -38.05 -5.84
N ARG A 12 -14.83 -38.38 -5.92
CA ARG A 12 -15.90 -37.64 -5.23
C ARG A 12 -15.68 -37.59 -3.72
N LYS A 13 -15.41 -38.73 -3.08
CA LYS A 13 -15.14 -38.79 -1.64
C LYS A 13 -13.90 -37.98 -1.27
N THR A 14 -12.85 -38.05 -2.09
CA THR A 14 -11.62 -37.31 -1.86
C THR A 14 -11.86 -35.81 -1.98
N LEU A 15 -12.54 -35.34 -3.03
CA LEU A 15 -12.84 -33.91 -3.21
C LEU A 15 -13.77 -33.39 -2.11
N ALA A 16 -14.79 -34.15 -1.72
CA ALA A 16 -15.71 -33.80 -0.64
C ALA A 16 -15.05 -33.72 0.74
N SER A 17 -13.90 -34.37 0.94
CA SER A 17 -13.13 -34.24 2.20
C SER A 17 -12.37 -32.92 2.34
N PHE A 18 -12.28 -32.11 1.28
CA PHE A 18 -11.68 -30.78 1.35
C PHE A 18 -12.77 -29.72 1.58
N GLU A 19 -12.71 -29.06 2.74
CA GLU A 19 -13.56 -27.91 3.03
C GLU A 19 -13.37 -26.81 1.97
N ASN A 20 -14.48 -26.20 1.54
CA ASN A 20 -14.53 -25.10 0.57
C ASN A 20 -14.10 -25.44 -0.87
N VAL A 21 -14.00 -26.74 -1.23
CA VAL A 21 -13.77 -27.15 -2.62
C VAL A 21 -15.11 -27.48 -3.28
N ILE A 22 -15.58 -26.57 -4.13
CA ILE A 22 -16.76 -26.79 -4.99
C ILE A 22 -16.29 -27.39 -6.31
N PHE A 23 -16.90 -28.50 -6.73
CA PHE A 23 -16.58 -29.17 -7.98
C PHE A 23 -17.84 -29.62 -8.72
N SER A 24 -17.77 -29.63 -10.05
CA SER A 24 -18.82 -30.15 -10.93
C SER A 24 -18.51 -31.56 -11.40
N GLU A 25 -19.51 -32.24 -11.99
CA GLU A 25 -19.28 -33.53 -12.65
C GLU A 25 -18.28 -33.44 -13.81
N SER A 26 -18.26 -32.30 -14.53
CA SER A 26 -17.27 -32.08 -15.60
C SER A 26 -15.82 -32.04 -15.10
N VAL A 27 -15.58 -31.62 -13.84
CA VAL A 27 -14.27 -31.73 -13.21
C VAL A 27 -13.91 -33.20 -13.01
N ILE A 28 -14.84 -34.00 -12.48
CA ILE A 28 -14.61 -35.43 -12.26
C ILE A 28 -14.33 -36.13 -13.59
N ASP A 29 -15.08 -35.83 -14.64
CA ASP A 29 -14.83 -36.36 -15.99
C ASP A 29 -13.44 -36.01 -16.49
N GLY A 30 -13.01 -34.75 -16.31
CA GLY A 30 -11.66 -34.32 -16.66
C GLY A 30 -10.56 -35.02 -15.85
N LEU A 31 -10.79 -35.25 -14.55
CA LEU A 31 -9.85 -35.99 -13.70
C LEU A 31 -9.78 -37.48 -14.07
N ILE A 32 -10.89 -38.09 -14.45
CA ILE A 32 -10.94 -39.48 -14.94
C ILE A 32 -10.23 -39.59 -16.30
N ALA A 33 -10.45 -38.64 -17.22
CA ALA A 33 -9.72 -38.59 -18.48
C ALA A 33 -8.21 -38.47 -18.25
N ARG A 34 -7.79 -37.61 -17.31
CA ARG A 34 -6.39 -37.47 -16.88
C ARG A 34 -5.84 -38.72 -16.20
N MET A 35 -6.65 -39.47 -15.46
CA MET A 35 -6.21 -40.74 -14.88
C MET A 35 -5.90 -41.77 -15.98
N LYS A 36 -6.71 -41.82 -17.05
CA LYS A 36 -6.53 -42.75 -18.19
C LYS A 36 -5.24 -42.51 -18.97
N THR A 37 -4.62 -41.34 -18.87
CA THR A 37 -3.33 -41.06 -19.53
C THR A 37 -2.14 -41.67 -18.79
N TYR A 38 -2.34 -42.19 -17.58
CA TYR A 38 -1.30 -42.86 -16.80
C TYR A 38 -1.55 -44.36 -16.78
N ASP A 39 -0.56 -45.14 -17.17
CA ASP A 39 -0.59 -46.59 -16.97
C ASP A 39 -0.23 -46.90 -15.50
N ALA A 40 -1.24 -47.21 -14.69
CA ALA A 40 -1.10 -47.39 -13.26
C ALA A 40 -1.58 -48.76 -12.81
N LYS A 41 -0.70 -49.50 -12.12
CA LYS A 41 -1.01 -50.78 -11.47
C LYS A 41 -2.11 -50.69 -10.41
N ASN A 42 -2.36 -49.50 -9.84
CA ASN A 42 -3.42 -49.25 -8.87
C ASN A 42 -4.21 -47.99 -9.23
N PRO A 43 -5.28 -48.12 -10.06
CA PRO A 43 -6.04 -46.98 -10.57
C PRO A 43 -6.78 -46.22 -9.48
N LEU A 44 -7.19 -46.88 -8.39
CA LEU A 44 -7.92 -46.22 -7.29
C LEU A 44 -7.01 -45.32 -6.45
N SER A 45 -5.77 -45.76 -6.18
CA SER A 45 -4.78 -44.93 -5.49
C SER A 45 -4.39 -43.72 -6.34
N LEU A 46 -4.23 -43.93 -7.66
CA LEU A 46 -3.99 -42.83 -8.59
C LEU A 46 -5.16 -41.84 -8.62
N ALA A 47 -6.40 -42.34 -8.63
CA ALA A 47 -7.61 -41.52 -8.58
C ALA A 47 -7.65 -40.61 -7.34
N HIS A 48 -7.31 -41.16 -6.17
CA HIS A 48 -7.21 -40.39 -4.93
C HIS A 48 -6.15 -39.29 -5.01
N VAL A 49 -4.94 -39.61 -5.49
CA VAL A 49 -3.84 -38.64 -5.61
C VAL A 49 -4.18 -37.52 -6.59
N ILE A 50 -4.75 -37.85 -7.75
CA ILE A 50 -5.16 -36.87 -8.76
C ILE A 50 -6.22 -35.91 -8.20
N ALA A 51 -7.26 -36.44 -7.55
CA ALA A 51 -8.31 -35.63 -6.93
C ALA A 51 -7.76 -34.74 -5.81
N ARG A 52 -6.92 -35.29 -4.94
CA ARG A 52 -6.25 -34.54 -3.86
C ARG A 52 -5.41 -33.38 -4.39
N ASN A 53 -4.58 -33.64 -5.40
CA ASN A 53 -3.71 -32.61 -5.99
C ASN A 53 -4.52 -31.50 -6.65
N TRP A 54 -5.61 -31.86 -7.33
CA TRP A 54 -6.52 -30.88 -7.90
C TRP A 54 -7.17 -30.02 -6.81
N ALA A 55 -7.72 -30.63 -5.76
CA ALA A 55 -8.35 -29.91 -4.64
C ALA A 55 -7.38 -28.94 -3.96
N MET A 56 -6.16 -29.39 -3.66
CA MET A 56 -5.10 -28.55 -3.11
C MET A 56 -4.75 -27.38 -4.03
N SER A 57 -4.70 -27.62 -5.35
CA SER A 57 -4.45 -26.56 -6.32
C SER A 57 -5.59 -25.54 -6.39
N GLN A 58 -6.86 -25.97 -6.30
CA GLN A 58 -7.99 -25.05 -6.29
C GLN A 58 -8.02 -24.20 -5.02
N LYS A 59 -7.81 -24.83 -3.87
CA LYS A 59 -7.71 -24.12 -2.59
C LYS A 59 -6.65 -23.02 -2.64
N ARG A 60 -5.43 -23.34 -3.11
CA ARG A 60 -4.36 -22.33 -3.28
C ARG A 60 -4.76 -21.17 -4.20
N ARG A 61 -5.53 -21.42 -5.26
CA ARG A 61 -6.01 -20.37 -6.17
C ARG A 61 -7.03 -19.47 -5.49
N VAL A 62 -7.96 -20.04 -4.73
CA VAL A 62 -8.96 -19.28 -3.97
C VAL A 62 -8.28 -18.45 -2.88
N ASP A 63 -7.37 -19.07 -2.10
CA ASP A 63 -6.64 -18.37 -1.04
C ASP A 63 -5.79 -17.21 -1.60
N ALA A 64 -5.14 -17.41 -2.76
CA ALA A 64 -4.39 -16.36 -3.44
C ALA A 64 -5.31 -15.22 -3.92
N ALA A 65 -6.44 -15.55 -4.55
CA ALA A 65 -7.41 -14.56 -5.02
C ALA A 65 -8.01 -13.75 -3.86
N GLU A 66 -8.30 -14.39 -2.72
CA GLU A 66 -8.79 -13.71 -1.52
C GLU A 66 -7.73 -12.76 -0.95
N LYS A 67 -6.47 -13.21 -0.89
CA LYS A 67 -5.36 -12.35 -0.45
C LYS A 67 -5.18 -11.15 -1.36
N ASP A 68 -5.22 -11.34 -2.67
CA ASP A 68 -5.11 -10.26 -3.65
C ASP A 68 -6.29 -9.28 -3.54
N ALA A 69 -7.51 -9.78 -3.32
CA ALA A 69 -8.68 -8.95 -3.08
C ALA A 69 -8.54 -8.11 -1.79
N ARG A 70 -8.04 -8.70 -0.71
CA ARG A 70 -7.76 -7.98 0.54
C ARG A 70 -6.69 -6.90 0.36
N HIS A 71 -5.59 -7.22 -0.32
CA HIS A 71 -4.54 -6.25 -0.62
C HIS A 71 -5.04 -5.09 -1.48
N LYS A 72 -5.87 -5.39 -2.49
CA LYS A 72 -6.49 -4.36 -3.32
C LYS A 72 -7.39 -3.46 -2.49
N MET A 73 -8.25 -4.01 -1.63
CA MET A 73 -9.13 -3.23 -0.76
C MET A 73 -8.33 -2.32 0.19
N ILE A 74 -7.23 -2.82 0.77
CA ILE A 74 -6.35 -2.00 1.62
C ILE A 74 -5.76 -0.84 0.83
N LYS A 75 -5.22 -1.12 -0.36
CA LYS A 75 -4.66 -0.08 -1.22
C LYS A 75 -5.70 0.96 -1.65
N ASP A 76 -6.90 0.52 -2.02
CA ASP A 76 -7.99 1.42 -2.41
C ASP A 76 -8.39 2.34 -1.23
N MET A 77 -8.41 1.82 0.01
CA MET A 77 -8.63 2.63 1.22
C MET A 77 -7.49 3.61 1.51
N GLU A 78 -6.23 3.20 1.33
CA GLU A 78 -5.06 4.08 1.49
C GLU A 78 -5.08 5.21 0.45
N ASP A 79 -5.38 4.89 -0.81
CA ASP A 79 -5.49 5.85 -1.90
C ASP A 79 -6.66 6.83 -1.65
N GLU A 80 -7.80 6.35 -1.16
CA GLU A 80 -8.93 7.21 -0.79
C GLU A 80 -8.57 8.15 0.38
N GLN A 81 -7.92 7.64 1.43
CA GLN A 81 -7.47 8.46 2.55
C GLN A 81 -6.46 9.51 2.10
N ALA A 82 -5.52 9.15 1.23
CA ALA A 82 -4.55 10.08 0.66
C ALA A 82 -5.23 11.18 -0.17
N ALA A 83 -6.22 10.82 -1.00
CA ALA A 83 -6.99 11.78 -1.80
C ALA A 83 -7.79 12.75 -0.92
N ARG A 84 -8.43 12.25 0.15
CA ARG A 84 -9.15 13.08 1.14
C ARG A 84 -8.20 14.06 1.85
N LEU A 85 -7.03 13.58 2.28
CA LEU A 85 -6.03 14.42 2.92
C LEU A 85 -5.52 15.52 1.98
N GLU A 86 -5.23 15.19 0.72
CA GLU A 86 -4.77 16.18 -0.27
C GLU A 86 -5.83 17.24 -0.53
N SER A 87 -7.10 16.82 -0.66
CA SER A 87 -8.24 17.75 -0.80
C SER A 87 -8.35 18.70 0.40
N HIS A 88 -8.21 18.18 1.63
CA HIS A 88 -8.24 18.98 2.85
C HIS A 88 -7.10 20.01 2.90
N VAL A 89 -5.87 19.58 2.62
CA VAL A 89 -4.69 20.45 2.57
C VAL A 89 -4.85 21.54 1.52
N GLN A 90 -5.42 21.20 0.36
CA GLN A 90 -5.66 22.16 -0.72
C GLN A 90 -6.73 23.19 -0.34
N ALA A 91 -7.83 22.76 0.30
CA ALA A 91 -8.89 23.65 0.77
C ALA A 91 -8.35 24.63 1.83
N GLU A 92 -7.58 24.13 2.80
CA GLU A 92 -6.95 24.94 3.82
C GLU A 92 -5.94 25.92 3.19
N TRP A 93 -5.14 25.48 2.22
CA TRP A 93 -4.24 26.38 1.50
C TRP A 93 -4.98 27.53 0.80
N LEU A 94 -6.10 27.24 0.14
CA LEU A 94 -6.93 28.27 -0.49
C LEU A 94 -7.43 29.29 0.55
N ARG A 95 -7.88 28.82 1.72
CA ARG A 95 -8.31 29.70 2.83
C ARG A 95 -7.16 30.58 3.32
N VAL A 96 -5.99 30.01 3.60
CA VAL A 96 -4.81 30.76 4.05
C VAL A 96 -4.36 31.76 2.99
N ARG A 97 -4.38 31.36 1.71
CA ARG A 97 -4.06 32.23 0.57
C ARG A 97 -4.98 33.44 0.52
N GLN A 98 -6.29 33.28 0.72
CA GLN A 98 -7.23 34.40 0.74
C GLN A 98 -6.97 35.39 1.89
N ILE A 99 -6.47 34.91 3.03
CA ILE A 99 -6.12 35.77 4.18
C ILE A 99 -4.80 36.50 3.97
N VAL A 100 -3.81 35.80 3.40
CA VAL A 100 -2.43 36.30 3.29
C VAL A 100 -2.25 37.17 2.06
N LEU A 101 -2.81 36.80 0.91
CA LEU A 101 -2.58 37.46 -0.37
C LEU A 101 -2.89 38.98 -0.35
N PRO A 102 -4.00 39.46 0.26
CA PRO A 102 -4.27 40.90 0.35
C PRO A 102 -3.25 41.68 1.19
N LYS A 103 -2.53 41.00 2.09
CA LYS A 103 -1.51 41.59 2.97
C LYS A 103 -0.12 41.61 2.33
N ILE A 104 0.02 41.01 1.15
CA ILE A 104 1.29 40.94 0.43
C ILE A 104 1.44 42.19 -0.42
N ILE A 105 2.49 42.95 -0.14
CA ILE A 105 2.90 44.10 -0.96
C ILE A 105 3.16 43.60 -2.39
N PRO A 106 2.72 44.31 -3.46
CA PRO A 106 2.87 43.87 -4.85
C PRO A 106 4.30 43.44 -5.23
N SER A 107 5.32 44.10 -4.68
CA SER A 107 6.74 43.75 -4.86
C SER A 107 7.16 42.39 -4.28
N ARG A 108 6.29 41.75 -3.49
CA ARG A 108 6.49 40.43 -2.88
C ARG A 108 5.59 39.35 -3.49
N ALA A 109 4.80 39.66 -4.52
CA ALA A 109 3.95 38.69 -5.20
C ALA A 109 4.76 37.52 -5.80
N SER A 110 5.94 37.80 -6.38
CA SER A 110 6.83 36.78 -6.93
C SER A 110 7.34 35.78 -5.87
N ALA A 111 7.59 36.26 -4.65
CA ALA A 111 7.99 35.40 -3.53
C ALA A 111 6.87 34.43 -3.14
N PHE A 112 5.62 34.91 -3.14
CA PHE A 112 4.44 34.09 -2.83
C PHE A 112 4.16 33.06 -3.92
N LEU A 113 4.27 33.44 -5.19
CA LEU A 113 4.18 32.52 -6.32
C LEU A 113 5.26 31.44 -6.23
N TYR A 114 6.52 31.82 -5.99
CA TYR A 114 7.60 30.86 -5.80
C TYR A 114 7.29 29.86 -4.66
N PHE A 115 6.83 30.35 -3.51
CA PHE A 115 6.42 29.49 -2.39
C PHE A 115 5.29 28.52 -2.75
N GLU A 116 4.26 28.99 -3.45
CA GLU A 116 3.14 28.16 -3.91
C GLU A 116 3.63 26.99 -4.78
N HIS A 117 4.55 27.27 -5.69
CA HIS A 117 5.08 26.28 -6.61
C HIS A 117 5.96 25.22 -5.92
N ILE A 118 6.81 25.63 -4.97
CA ILE A 118 7.67 24.70 -4.23
C ILE A 118 6.83 23.85 -3.25
N CYS A 119 5.97 24.47 -2.44
CA CYS A 119 5.30 23.79 -1.33
C CYS A 119 4.04 23.01 -1.74
N PHE A 120 3.32 23.46 -2.79
CA PHE A 120 2.03 22.87 -3.18
C PHE A 120 2.09 22.19 -4.52
N LYS A 121 2.70 22.82 -5.53
CA LYS A 121 2.83 22.21 -6.87
C LYS A 121 4.01 21.26 -7.00
N ASN A 122 4.81 21.10 -5.94
CA ASN A 122 5.96 20.19 -5.89
C ASN A 122 6.95 20.39 -7.06
N VAL A 123 7.13 21.64 -7.49
CA VAL A 123 8.06 21.99 -8.57
C VAL A 123 9.43 22.23 -7.95
N SER A 124 10.50 21.71 -8.56
CA SER A 124 11.86 21.95 -8.06
C SER A 124 12.36 23.36 -8.37
N ASP A 125 13.32 23.88 -7.59
CA ASP A 125 13.94 25.19 -7.85
C ASP A 125 14.51 25.27 -9.28
N LYS A 126 15.16 24.19 -9.74
CA LYS A 126 15.73 24.10 -11.10
C LYS A 126 14.66 24.24 -12.18
N GLN A 127 13.50 23.63 -11.98
CA GLN A 127 12.41 23.67 -12.96
C GLN A 127 11.74 25.03 -13.00
N ILE A 128 11.70 25.79 -11.91
CA ILE A 128 10.97 27.07 -11.87
C ILE A 128 11.85 28.32 -11.91
N ALA A 129 13.16 28.17 -11.76
CA ALA A 129 14.10 29.30 -11.76
C ALA A 129 13.96 30.21 -12.99
N HIS A 130 13.66 29.64 -14.16
CA HIS A 130 13.46 30.39 -15.40
C HIS A 130 12.27 31.36 -15.35
N GLN A 131 11.27 31.11 -14.50
CA GLN A 131 10.11 32.00 -14.31
C GLN A 131 10.43 33.21 -13.44
N PHE A 132 11.61 33.24 -12.80
CA PHE A 132 12.07 34.31 -11.92
C PHE A 132 13.43 34.84 -12.40
N PRO A 133 13.49 35.45 -13.61
CA PRO A 133 14.74 35.97 -14.16
C PRO A 133 15.32 37.06 -13.26
N GLY A 134 16.65 37.16 -13.24
CA GLY A 134 17.36 38.14 -12.39
C GLY A 134 17.41 37.78 -10.90
N THR A 135 16.96 36.59 -10.51
CA THR A 135 17.04 36.11 -9.12
C THR A 135 18.06 35.00 -8.94
N THR A 136 18.83 35.06 -7.85
CA THR A 136 19.72 33.97 -7.47
C THR A 136 18.97 32.89 -6.70
N SER A 137 19.49 31.66 -6.69
CA SER A 137 18.92 30.59 -5.86
C SER A 137 18.86 31.03 -4.38
N ALA A 138 19.89 31.67 -3.86
CA ALA A 138 19.91 32.17 -2.48
C ALA A 138 18.77 33.16 -2.19
N GLN A 139 18.48 34.09 -3.10
CA GLN A 139 17.35 35.01 -2.97
C GLN A 139 16.00 34.29 -2.95
N ARG A 140 15.81 33.29 -3.82
CA ARG A 140 14.57 32.49 -3.85
C ARG A 140 14.38 31.65 -2.59
N TYR A 141 15.44 31.08 -2.02
CA TYR A 141 15.37 30.43 -0.71
C TYR A 141 15.02 31.41 0.43
N GLN A 142 15.52 32.65 0.39
CA GLN A 142 15.10 33.68 1.33
C GLN A 142 13.62 34.04 1.18
N TRP A 143 13.09 34.08 -0.04
CA TRP A 143 11.65 34.26 -0.29
C TRP A 143 10.83 33.16 0.35
N LEU A 144 11.23 31.90 0.17
CA LEU A 144 10.60 30.73 0.77
C LEU A 144 10.48 30.87 2.30
N ALA A 145 11.59 31.24 2.96
CA ALA A 145 11.64 31.42 4.42
C ALA A 145 10.76 32.59 4.91
N ARG A 146 10.72 33.70 4.17
CA ARG A 146 9.89 34.87 4.50
C ARG A 146 8.41 34.55 4.35
N VAL A 147 8.00 33.96 3.23
CA VAL A 147 6.60 33.61 2.99
C VAL A 147 6.11 32.59 4.01
N ARG A 148 6.94 31.61 4.38
CA ARG A 148 6.64 30.68 5.47
C ARG A 148 6.28 31.38 6.77
N LYS A 149 7.08 32.38 7.20
CA LYS A 149 6.80 33.13 8.44
C LYS A 149 5.46 33.86 8.38
N THR A 150 5.03 34.28 7.19
CA THR A 150 3.73 34.93 6.98
C THR A 150 2.58 33.92 6.92
N VAL A 151 2.79 32.77 6.30
CA VAL A 151 1.75 31.76 6.04
C VAL A 151 1.47 30.88 7.27
N LEU A 152 2.53 30.41 7.94
CA LEU A 152 2.43 29.41 9.01
C LEU A 152 1.52 29.81 10.18
N PRO A 153 1.48 31.07 10.65
CA PRO A 153 0.57 31.49 11.72
C PRO A 153 -0.92 31.39 11.34
N HIS A 154 -1.24 31.35 10.05
CA HIS A 154 -2.61 31.27 9.56
C HIS A 154 -3.06 29.84 9.26
N CYS A 155 -2.14 28.88 9.20
CA CYS A 155 -2.44 27.46 9.03
C CYS A 155 -3.02 26.90 10.32
N THR A 156 -4.27 26.47 10.31
CA THR A 156 -4.90 25.77 11.44
C THR A 156 -4.67 24.26 11.35
N ASP A 157 -4.53 23.74 10.13
CA ASP A 157 -4.32 22.32 9.85
C ASP A 157 -2.85 21.88 10.03
N ASP A 158 -2.64 20.79 10.76
CA ASP A 158 -1.31 20.26 11.05
C ASP A 158 -0.67 19.55 9.85
N ALA A 159 -1.46 18.98 8.93
CA ALA A 159 -0.94 18.39 7.70
C ALA A 159 -0.41 19.48 6.75
N LEU A 160 -1.08 20.63 6.67
CA LEU A 160 -0.59 21.80 5.95
C LEU A 160 0.71 22.33 6.57
N LYS A 161 0.76 22.48 7.90
CA LYS A 161 2.01 22.89 8.60
C LYS A 161 3.15 21.91 8.31
N SER A 162 2.87 20.61 8.39
CA SER A 162 3.85 19.55 8.11
C SER A 162 4.38 19.61 6.67
N ARG A 163 3.50 19.80 5.67
CA ARG A 163 3.89 19.96 4.26
C ARG A 163 4.79 21.18 4.03
N ILE A 164 4.45 22.31 4.64
CA ILE A 164 5.26 23.53 4.54
C ILE A 164 6.62 23.32 5.22
N GLN A 165 6.68 22.60 6.35
CA GLN A 165 7.91 22.39 7.09
C GLN A 165 8.86 21.38 6.41
N SER A 166 8.34 20.29 5.85
CA SER A 166 9.14 19.23 5.21
C SER A 166 9.85 19.72 3.94
N ARG A 167 9.20 20.57 3.15
CA ARG A 167 9.75 21.11 1.89
C ARG A 167 10.85 22.16 2.06
N MET A 168 11.12 22.59 3.29
CA MET A 168 12.16 23.57 3.61
C MET A 168 13.50 22.93 4.01
N ARG A 169 13.55 21.61 4.26
CA ARG A 169 14.76 20.90 4.73
C ARG A 169 15.78 20.60 3.63
N THR A 170 15.98 21.49 2.67
CA THR A 170 16.92 21.24 1.57
C THR A 170 17.90 22.40 1.41
N LYS A 171 18.95 22.34 2.24
CA LYS A 171 20.31 22.72 1.85
C LYS A 171 21.41 22.10 2.71
N GLU A 172 21.12 21.60 3.92
CA GLU A 172 22.13 20.93 4.75
C GLU A 172 22.16 19.39 4.60
N ASP A 173 21.08 18.74 4.16
CA ASP A 173 21.04 17.26 4.05
C ASP A 173 21.35 16.74 2.62
N SER A 174 22.04 17.52 1.78
CA SER A 174 22.33 17.14 0.39
C SER A 174 23.55 16.22 0.22
N SER A 175 23.98 15.57 1.31
CA SER A 175 25.02 14.56 1.31
C SER A 175 24.50 13.29 1.99
N GLU A 176 23.47 12.66 1.42
CA GLU A 176 23.36 11.20 1.37
C GLU A 176 22.10 10.76 0.61
N ALA A 177 22.35 9.80 -0.29
CA ALA A 177 21.44 8.75 -0.75
C ALA A 177 20.03 9.12 -1.26
N SER A 178 19.89 8.93 -2.58
CA SER A 178 18.66 8.53 -3.26
C SER A 178 17.84 7.52 -2.44
N LEU A 179 16.62 7.89 -2.04
CA LEU A 179 15.57 6.92 -1.72
C LEU A 179 14.23 7.39 -2.29
N PRO A 180 13.41 6.47 -2.83
CA PRO A 180 12.08 6.78 -3.34
C PRO A 180 11.17 7.17 -2.18
N ASN A 181 10.48 8.29 -2.34
CA ASN A 181 9.61 8.88 -1.33
C ASN A 181 8.30 8.08 -1.23
N THR A 182 8.33 6.96 -0.50
CA THR A 182 7.11 6.33 0.02
C THR A 182 6.63 7.12 1.24
N CYS A 183 5.38 7.58 1.18
CA CYS A 183 4.61 7.98 2.35
C CYS A 183 4.77 6.93 3.46
N SER A 184 5.51 7.27 4.50
CA SER A 184 5.65 6.44 5.69
C SER A 184 5.94 7.38 6.86
N ALA A 185 4.88 7.77 7.57
CA ALA A 185 4.92 7.99 9.01
C ALA A 185 3.58 8.53 9.51
N ILE A 186 2.61 7.63 9.77
CA ILE A 186 1.73 7.78 10.94
C ILE A 186 1.50 6.38 11.53
N TYR A 187 2.37 5.96 12.45
CA TYR A 187 1.97 5.06 13.55
C TYR A 187 2.68 5.49 14.84
N PRO A 188 1.99 5.52 15.99
CA PRO A 188 2.56 5.95 17.24
C PRO A 188 3.37 4.81 17.88
N ARG A 189 4.54 5.17 18.45
CA ARG A 189 5.30 4.35 19.40
C ARG A 189 4.40 3.95 20.58
N ARG A 190 4.31 2.64 20.87
CA ARG A 190 4.01 2.11 22.21
C ARG A 190 4.84 0.85 22.48
N ASP A 191 5.86 1.08 23.31
CA ASP A 191 6.32 0.29 24.44
C ASP A 191 6.22 -1.24 24.43
N ARG A 192 7.42 -1.85 24.45
CA ARG A 192 7.87 -2.93 25.33
C ARG A 192 6.78 -3.63 26.17
N VAL A 193 6.52 -4.92 25.93
CA VAL A 193 6.33 -5.93 26.99
C VAL A 193 6.71 -7.33 26.47
N ILE A 194 7.83 -7.83 27.02
CA ILE A 194 8.16 -9.21 27.47
C ILE A 194 8.17 -10.37 26.45
N VAL A 195 9.39 -10.81 26.16
CA VAL A 195 9.77 -12.17 25.80
C VAL A 195 9.48 -13.09 26.99
N LEU A 196 8.57 -14.05 26.85
CA LEU A 196 8.54 -15.22 27.74
C LEU A 196 9.31 -16.36 27.08
N SER A 197 10.55 -16.50 27.55
CA SER A 197 11.39 -17.67 27.39
C SER A 197 10.70 -18.91 27.94
N GLN A 198 11.04 -20.04 27.32
CA GLN A 198 10.78 -21.41 27.71
C GLN A 198 10.85 -21.66 29.22
N MET A 199 9.89 -22.41 29.76
CA MET A 199 10.12 -23.29 30.89
C MET A 199 9.43 -24.63 30.65
N ASP A 200 10.28 -25.66 30.57
CA ASP A 200 9.99 -27.03 30.95
C ASP A 200 9.16 -27.10 32.23
N SER A 201 8.14 -27.95 32.24
CA SER A 201 7.61 -28.51 33.47
C SER A 201 7.11 -29.93 33.22
N LYS A 202 8.02 -30.87 33.50
CA LYS A 202 7.68 -32.19 34.00
C LYS A 202 6.63 -32.04 35.12
N ARG A 203 5.49 -32.71 34.99
CA ARG A 203 4.81 -33.52 36.03
C ARG A 203 3.45 -33.96 35.52
N ARG A 204 3.36 -35.22 35.11
CA ARG A 204 2.13 -36.01 35.22
C ARG A 204 2.38 -37.06 36.29
N GLN A 205 1.65 -36.95 37.40
CA GLN A 205 1.15 -38.03 38.24
C GLN A 205 -0.26 -37.59 38.68
N PRO A 206 -1.18 -38.53 38.87
CA PRO A 206 -1.19 -39.42 40.02
C PRO A 206 -0.46 -40.76 39.80
#